data_AF-A0A060C9Y4-F1
#
_entry.id   AF-A0A060C9Y4-F1
#
_cell.length_a   1.000
_cell.length_b   1.000
_cell.length_c   1.000
_cell.angle_alpha   90.00
_cell.angle_beta   90.00
_cell.angle_gamma   90.00
#
_symmetry.space_group_name_H-M   'P 1'
#
loop_
_entity.id
_entity.type
_entity.pdbx_description
1 polymer ?
#
loop_
_entity_poly.entity_id
_entity_poly.type
_entity_poly.pdbx_seq_one_letter_code
_entity_poly.pdbx_strand_id
1 'polypeptide(L)' 'VYLAIQDGVEFIGYCPWSAIDLVSTHEGFKKRYGFIYVNRDEFDLKDLKRYKKTAFIGIKT' A
#
# COMPACT_ATOMS: atom_id res chain seq x y z
N VAL A 1 -6.43 -15.27 6.21
CA VAL A 1 -5.47 -15.39 7.34
C VAL A 1 -6.13 -15.97 8.57
N TYR A 2 -7.20 -15.36 9.11
CA TYR A 2 -7.85 -15.84 10.34
C TYR A 2 -8.22 -17.34 10.35
N LEU A 3 -8.85 -17.83 9.28
CA LEU A 3 -9.21 -19.26 9.17
C LEU A 3 -7.97 -20.19 9.23
N ALA A 4 -6.89 -19.85 8.52
CA ALA A 4 -5.66 -20.64 8.54
C ALA A 4 -5.00 -20.67 9.94
N ILE A 5 -5.12 -19.58 10.71
CA ILE A 5 -4.66 -19.55 12.11
C ILE A 5 -5.50 -20.51 12.97
N GLN A 6 -6.82 -20.56 12.75
CA GLN A 6 -7.69 -21.52 13.46
C GLN A 6 -7.36 -22.98 13.10
N ASP A 7 -6.91 -23.23 11.87
CA ASP A 7 -6.48 -24.55 11.39
C ASP A 7 -5.08 -24.95 11.91
N GLY A 8 -4.45 -24.15 12.78
CA GLY A 8 -3.18 -24.46 13.43
C GLY A 8 -1.92 -24.02 12.67
N VAL A 9 -2.07 -23.22 11.61
CA VAL A 9 -0.92 -22.66 10.89
C VAL A 9 -0.26 -21.56 11.70
N GLU A 10 1.05 -21.66 11.91
CA GLU A 10 1.84 -20.61 12.55
C GLU A 10 1.89 -19.35 11.66
N PHE A 11 1.45 -18.22 12.22
CA PHE A 11 1.37 -16.95 11.50
C PHE A 11 2.35 -15.93 12.08
N ILE A 12 3.33 -15.54 11.26
CA ILE A 12 4.40 -14.61 11.65
C ILE A 12 4.10 -13.14 11.31
N GLY A 13 3.17 -12.89 10.37
CA GLY A 13 2.82 -11.53 9.97
C GLY A 13 2.16 -11.41 8.60
N TYR A 14 1.57 -10.24 8.35
CA TYR A 14 0.97 -9.88 7.06
C TYR A 14 1.58 -8.56 6.58
N CYS A 15 2.15 -8.59 5.39
CA CYS A 15 2.77 -7.42 4.75
C CYS A 15 1.84 -6.92 3.63
N PRO A 16 0.94 -5.96 3.91
CA PRO A 16 0.06 -5.42 2.88
C PRO A 16 0.86 -4.70 1.78
N TRP A 17 0.48 -4.97 0.53
CA TRP A 17 1.05 -4.29 -0.62
C TRP A 17 0.24 -3.03 -0.94
N SER A 18 0.77 -1.81 -0.89
CA SER A 18 2.14 -1.40 -0.53
C SER A 18 2.12 -0.34 0.57
N ALA A 19 3.28 -0.05 1.17
CA ALA A 19 3.38 1.04 2.14
C ALA A 19 3.15 2.42 1.50
N ILE A 20 3.73 2.65 0.32
CA ILE A 20 3.71 3.89 -0.44
C ILE A 20 3.25 3.64 -1.87
N ASP A 21 2.57 4.62 -2.49
CA ASP A 21 2.21 4.54 -3.90
C ASP A 21 3.47 4.32 -4.77
N LEU A 22 3.37 3.40 -5.73
CA LEU A 22 4.46 2.96 -6.59
C LEU A 22 3.94 2.71 -8.02
N VAL A 23 4.86 2.61 -8.98
CA VAL A 23 4.52 2.28 -10.38
C VAL A 23 4.20 0.80 -10.46
N SER A 24 3.00 0.48 -10.94
CA SER A 24 2.60 -0.91 -11.17
C SER A 24 3.28 -1.47 -12.43
N THR A 25 3.43 -2.79 -12.48
CA THR A 25 4.13 -3.47 -13.58
C THR A 25 3.36 -3.43 -14.91
N HIS A 26 2.04 -3.26 -14.88
CA HIS A 26 1.19 -3.36 -16.09
C HIS A 26 0.22 -2.19 -16.29
N GLU A 27 -0.07 -1.39 -15.26
CA GLU A 27 -1.12 -0.36 -15.28
C GLU A 27 -0.58 1.06 -14.96
N GLY A 28 0.75 1.22 -14.95
CA GLY A 28 1.39 2.50 -14.66
C GLY A 28 1.17 2.97 -13.21
N PHE A 29 1.06 4.28 -13.01
CA PHE A 29 0.91 4.93 -11.71
C PHE A 29 -0.53 5.30 -11.34
N LYS A 30 -1.47 5.19 -12.29
CA LYS A 30 -2.90 5.49 -12.02
C LYS A 30 -3.49 4.58 -10.94
N LYS A 31 -3.07 3.31 -10.91
CA LYS A 31 -3.49 2.35 -9.88
C LYS A 31 -2.60 2.47 -8.64
N ARG A 32 -3.23 2.72 -7.49
CA ARG A 32 -2.55 3.09 -6.25
C ARG A 32 -2.87 2.13 -5.12
N TYR A 33 -1.83 1.54 -4.54
CA TYR A 33 -1.93 0.54 -3.46
C TYR A 33 -1.44 1.08 -2.11
N GLY A 34 -0.71 2.20 -2.11
CA GLY A 34 -0.02 2.71 -0.94
C GLY A 34 -0.95 3.18 0.15
N PHE A 35 -0.58 3.01 1.42
CA PHE A 35 -1.18 3.77 2.52
C PHE A 35 -0.72 5.23 2.52
N ILE A 36 0.43 5.50 1.91
CA ILE A 36 0.99 6.84 1.71
C ILE A 36 0.79 7.23 0.25
N TYR A 37 0.02 8.29 0.01
CA TYR A 37 -0.15 8.90 -1.29
C TYR A 37 1.13 9.62 -1.71
N VAL A 38 1.52 9.49 -2.98
CA VAL A 38 2.61 10.26 -3.59
C VAL A 38 2.02 11.16 -4.67
N ASN A 39 2.29 12.46 -4.56
CA ASN A 39 1.86 13.45 -5.53
C ASN A 39 2.73 13.37 -6.81
N ARG A 40 2.28 12.53 -7.74
CA ARG A 40 2.73 12.42 -9.13
C ARG A 40 1.63 11.73 -9.93
N ASP A 41 1.69 11.86 -11.25
CA ASP A 41 0.84 11.16 -12.20
C ASP A 41 1.68 10.20 -13.08
N GLU A 42 1.08 9.70 -14.15
CA GLU A 42 1.71 8.77 -15.09
C GLU A 42 2.91 9.41 -15.81
N PHE A 43 2.70 10.61 -16.35
CA PHE A 43 3.65 11.32 -17.21
C PHE A 43 4.16 12.64 -16.60
N ASP A 44 3.76 12.96 -15.36
CA ASP A 44 4.20 14.15 -14.64
C ASP A 44 4.60 13.76 -13.21
N LEU A 45 5.82 14.09 -12.82
CA LEU A 45 6.35 13.79 -11.49
C LEU A 45 5.83 14.74 -10.40
N LYS A 46 5.25 15.89 -10.75
CA LYS A 46 4.81 16.94 -9.82
C LYS A 46 5.90 17.23 -8.78
N ASP A 47 5.54 17.31 -7.49
CA ASP A 47 6.48 17.61 -6.38
C ASP A 47 6.85 16.38 -5.54
N LEU A 48 6.31 15.21 -5.86
CA LEU A 48 6.54 13.94 -5.15
C LEU A 48 6.29 13.99 -3.65
N LYS A 49 5.52 14.95 -3.13
CA LYS A 49 5.19 15.01 -1.70
C LYS A 49 4.35 13.81 -1.28
N ARG A 50 4.51 13.44 0.00
CA ARG A 50 3.89 12.26 0.61
C ARG A 50 2.79 12.70 1.56
N TYR A 51 1.64 12.04 1.47
CA TYR A 51 0.47 12.35 2.28
C TYR A 51 -0.12 11.06 2.86
N LYS A 52 -0.44 11.04 4.15
CA LYS A 52 -1.07 9.88 4.79
C LYS A 52 -2.51 9.76 4.27
N LYS A 53 -2.89 8.60 3.74
CA LYS A 53 -4.29 8.32 3.39
C LYS A 53 -5.07 7.97 4.65
N THR A 54 -6.40 8.09 4.61
CA THR A 54 -7.27 7.61 5.70
C THR A 54 -7.06 6.13 6.02
N ALA A 55 -6.74 5.30 5.02
CA ALA A 55 -6.37 3.90 5.21
C ALA A 55 -5.09 3.71 6.07
N PHE A 56 -4.21 4.71 6.15
CA PHE A 56 -3.02 4.68 7.03
C PHE A 56 -3.40 4.68 8.52
N ILE A 57 -4.49 5.35 8.90
CA ILE A 57 -4.91 5.46 10.31
C ILE A 57 -5.29 4.10 10.91
N GLY A 58 -5.76 3.16 10.08
CA GLY A 58 -6.11 1.80 10.50
C GLY A 58 -4.90 0.88 10.70
N ILE A 59 -3.72 1.27 10.19
CA ILE A 59 -2.47 0.52 10.37
C ILE A 59 -1.70 1.21 11.49
N LYS A 60 -1.86 0.69 12.71
CA LYS A 60 -1.03 1.11 13.84
C LYS A 60 0.41 0.69 13.52
N THR A 61 1.28 1.69 13.42
CA THR A 61 2.73 1.52 13.31
C THR A 61 3.34 1.32 14.69
#